data_AF-A0A0R2C9H2-F1
#
_entry.id   AF-A0A0R2C9H2-F1
#
_cell.length_a   1.000
_cell.length_b   1.000
_cell.length_c   1.000
_cell.angle_alpha   90.00
_cell.angle_beta   90.00
_cell.angle_gamma   90.00
#
_symmetry.space_group_name_H-M   'P 1'
#
loop_
_entity.id
_entity.type
_entity.pdbx_description
1 polymer ?
#
loop_
_entity_poly.entity_id
_entity_poly.type
_entity_poly.pdbx_seq_one_letter_code
_entity_poly.pdbx_strand_id
1 'polypeptide(L)'
;MRQVRQLRRYGTVMYTTKKLKYAVLYVDRDQADATVDKLKHLRFVKDAEVSHRPELDLTFSGSLGDPEARRYADEFPPDEHGYEEETQHEGR
;
A
#
# COMPACT_ATOMS: atom_id res chain seq x y z
N MET A 1 -15.17 -3.29 8.98
CA MET A 1 -15.17 -2.76 7.61
C MET A 1 -16.05 -3.64 6.72
N ARG A 2 -17.32 -3.28 6.52
CA ARG A 2 -18.26 -4.11 5.74
C ARG A 2 -18.17 -3.86 4.23
N GLN A 3 -17.58 -2.73 3.84
CA GLN A 3 -17.54 -2.20 2.48
C GLN A 3 -16.35 -2.70 1.64
N VAL A 4 -15.38 -3.39 2.26
CA VAL A 4 -14.22 -3.98 1.54
C VAL A 4 -14.66 -4.94 0.45
N ARG A 5 -15.77 -5.67 0.66
CA ARG A 5 -16.35 -6.57 -0.36
C ARG A 5 -16.77 -5.82 -1.64
N GLN A 6 -17.13 -4.54 -1.54
CA GLN A 6 -17.46 -3.71 -2.71
C GLN A 6 -16.19 -3.22 -3.41
N LEU A 7 -15.13 -2.89 -2.66
CA LEU A 7 -13.84 -2.45 -3.20
C LEU A 7 -13.17 -3.53 -4.06
N ARG A 8 -13.37 -4.82 -3.74
CA ARG A 8 -12.88 -5.97 -4.53
C ARG A 8 -13.38 -6.00 -5.98
N ARG A 9 -14.40 -5.20 -6.34
CA ARG A 9 -14.90 -5.09 -7.73
C ARG A 9 -14.04 -4.17 -8.59
N TYR A 10 -13.23 -3.31 -7.96
CA TYR A 10 -12.43 -2.28 -8.62
C TYR A 10 -10.95 -2.70 -8.75
N GLY A 11 -10.54 -3.76 -8.05
CA GLY A 11 -9.17 -4.27 -8.11
C GLY A 11 -8.90 -5.28 -7.00
N THR A 12 -7.64 -5.71 -6.92
CA THR A 12 -7.17 -6.62 -5.88
C THR A 12 -6.86 -5.85 -4.62
N VAL A 13 -7.53 -6.18 -3.51
CA VAL A 13 -7.27 -5.56 -2.21
C VAL A 13 -6.01 -6.18 -1.61
N MET A 14 -4.95 -5.39 -1.47
CA MET A 14 -3.65 -5.84 -0.92
C MET A 14 -3.59 -5.68 0.60
N TYR A 15 -4.05 -4.52 1.09
CA TYR A 15 -3.99 -4.18 2.50
C TYR A 15 -5.25 -3.45 2.92
N THR A 16 -5.76 -3.75 4.12
CA THR A 16 -6.85 -2.97 4.74
C THR A 16 -6.64 -2.86 6.24
N THR A 17 -6.95 -1.70 6.81
CA THR A 17 -6.94 -1.51 8.27
C THR A 17 -8.30 -1.03 8.75
N LYS A 18 -8.81 -1.68 9.81
CA LYS A 18 -10.08 -1.30 10.45
C LYS A 18 -9.97 -0.03 11.29
N LYS A 19 -8.78 0.22 11.88
CA LYS A 19 -8.52 1.33 12.79
C LYS A 19 -8.50 2.68 12.06
N LEU A 20 -7.73 2.76 10.97
CA LEU A 20 -7.61 3.99 10.16
C LEU A 20 -8.65 4.09 9.04
N LYS A 21 -9.38 3.00 8.79
CA LYS A 21 -10.35 2.89 7.69
C LYS A 21 -9.72 3.10 6.31
N TYR A 22 -8.59 2.45 6.08
CA TYR A 22 -7.78 2.62 4.88
C TYR A 22 -7.65 1.30 4.10
N ALA A 23 -7.52 1.40 2.78
CA ALA A 23 -7.34 0.27 1.89
C ALA A 23 -6.34 0.59 0.76
N VAL A 24 -5.51 -0.38 0.42
CA VAL A 24 -4.62 -0.33 -0.75
C VAL A 24 -5.14 -1.31 -1.78
N LEU A 25 -5.37 -0.81 -2.99
CA LEU A 25 -5.87 -1.57 -4.13
C LEU A 25 -4.79 -1.64 -5.20
N TYR A 26 -4.58 -2.83 -5.75
CA TYR A 26 -3.80 -3.05 -6.95
C TYR A 26 -4.74 -3.06 -8.15
N VAL A 27 -4.44 -2.21 -9.12
CA VAL A 27 -5.24 -1.96 -10.33
C VAL A 27 -4.28 -1.85 -11.52
N ASP A 28 -4.72 -2.30 -12.69
CA ASP A 28 -3.95 -2.14 -13.92
C ASP A 28 -3.72 -0.65 -14.24
N ARG A 29 -2.53 -0.31 -14.76
CA ARG A 29 -2.12 1.08 -15.00
C ARG A 29 -3.10 1.83 -15.90
N ASP A 30 -3.54 1.20 -16.99
CA ASP A 30 -4.47 1.80 -17.96
C ASP A 30 -5.87 2.05 -17.38
N GLN A 31 -6.20 1.41 -16.25
CA GLN A 31 -7.48 1.52 -15.58
C GLN A 31 -7.42 2.38 -14.31
N ALA A 32 -6.24 2.82 -13.90
CA ALA A 32 -6.03 3.49 -12.61
C ALA A 32 -6.88 4.75 -12.48
N ASP A 33 -6.78 5.69 -13.42
CA ASP A 33 -7.49 6.97 -13.38
C ASP A 33 -9.01 6.79 -13.36
N ALA A 34 -9.52 5.96 -14.29
CA ALA A 34 -10.94 5.65 -14.37
C ALA A 34 -11.47 4.94 -13.10
N THR A 35 -10.62 4.17 -12.43
CA THR A 35 -10.96 3.50 -11.17
C THR A 35 -10.98 4.48 -10.01
N VAL A 36 -10.00 5.39 -9.94
CA VAL A 36 -9.96 6.47 -8.93
C VAL A 36 -11.22 7.32 -9.01
N ASP A 37 -11.64 7.72 -10.22
CA ASP A 37 -12.87 8.48 -10.39
C ASP A 37 -14.09 7.72 -9.89
N LYS A 38 -14.23 6.44 -10.23
CA LYS A 38 -15.33 5.60 -9.74
C LYS A 38 -15.31 5.46 -8.21
N LEU A 39 -14.13 5.34 -7.61
CA LEU A 39 -13.98 5.23 -6.16
C LEU A 39 -14.40 6.52 -5.45
N LYS A 40 -14.06 7.70 -5.99
CA LYS A 40 -14.46 9.01 -5.44
C LYS A 40 -15.98 9.20 -5.40
N HIS A 41 -16.73 8.54 -6.28
CA HIS A 41 -18.20 8.58 -6.27
C HIS A 41 -18.85 7.70 -5.19
N LEU A 42 -18.09 6.82 -4.52
CA LEU A 42 -18.62 5.95 -3.48
C LEU A 42 -18.79 6.72 -2.17
N ARG A 43 -20.00 6.69 -1.60
CA ARG A 43 -20.35 7.43 -0.36
C ARG A 43 -19.47 7.13 0.86
N PHE A 44 -18.76 6.02 0.86
CA PHE A 44 -17.91 5.58 1.98
C PHE A 44 -16.41 5.81 1.72
N VAL A 45 -16.05 6.36 0.57
CA VAL A 45 -14.68 6.75 0.23
C VAL A 45 -14.53 8.22 0.56
N LYS A 46 -13.56 8.54 1.42
CA LYS A 46 -13.24 9.93 1.77
C LYS A 46 -12.37 10.56 0.69
N ASP A 47 -11.39 9.80 0.21
CA ASP A 47 -10.45 10.22 -0.84
C ASP A 47 -9.84 8.99 -1.51
N ALA A 48 -9.34 9.16 -2.74
CA ALA A 48 -8.65 8.13 -3.51
C ALA A 48 -7.59 8.76 -4.42
N GLU A 49 -6.36 8.26 -4.34
CA GLU A 49 -5.21 8.74 -5.08
C GLU A 49 -4.43 7.57 -5.70
N VAL A 50 -3.75 7.82 -6.82
CA VAL A 50 -2.87 6.84 -7.47
C VAL A 50 -1.54 6.79 -6.72
N SER A 51 -1.00 5.59 -6.52
CA SER A 51 0.30 5.45 -5.86
C SER A 51 1.44 5.85 -6.79
N HIS A 52 2.34 6.71 -6.30
CA HIS A 52 3.63 7.07 -6.92
C HIS A 52 4.69 5.96 -6.83
N ARG A 53 4.33 4.75 -6.37
CA ARG A 53 5.24 3.60 -6.30
C ARG A 53 6.05 3.33 -7.58
N PRO A 54 5.52 3.46 -8.81
CA PRO A 54 6.33 3.22 -10.01
C PRO A 54 7.33 4.33 -10.33
N GLU A 55 7.22 5.50 -9.71
CA GLU A 55 8.18 6.62 -9.86
C GLU A 55 9.36 6.46 -8.89
N LEU A 56 9.24 5.58 -7.90
CA LEU A 56 10.34 5.26 -6.99
C LEU A 56 11.36 4.40 -7.73
N ASP A 57 12.57 4.92 -7.88
CA ASP A 57 13.73 4.15 -8.32
C ASP A 57 14.08 3.11 -7.25
N LEU A 58 13.48 1.92 -7.38
CA LEU A 58 13.79 0.74 -6.57
C LEU A 58 15.10 0.06 -7.00
N THR A 59 15.76 0.60 -8.02
CA THR A 59 17.08 0.15 -8.45
C THR A 59 18.10 0.67 -7.44
N PHE A 60 18.28 -0.07 -6.35
CA PHE A 60 19.33 0.20 -5.37
C PHE A 60 20.69 -0.07 -6.05
N SER A 61 21.24 0.92 -6.76
CA SER A 61 22.61 0.88 -7.29
C SER A 61 23.66 1.18 -6.22
N GLY A 62 23.23 1.31 -4.96
CA GLY A 62 24.12 1.39 -3.81
C GLY A 62 24.88 0.08 -3.65
N SER A 63 26.18 0.13 -3.95
CA SER A 63 27.14 -0.83 -3.41
C SER A 63 26.84 -1.04 -1.92
N LEU A 64 26.94 -2.28 -1.43
CA LEU A 64 26.69 -2.69 -0.05
C LEU A 64 27.55 -1.92 1.01
N GLY A 65 28.38 -0.97 0.58
CA GLY A 65 29.21 -0.08 1.40
C GLY A 65 28.83 1.40 1.38
N ASP A 66 27.63 1.78 0.93
CA ASP A 66 27.18 3.17 0.97
C ASP A 66 27.01 3.64 2.44
N PRO A 67 27.75 4.68 2.91
CA PRO A 67 27.66 5.16 4.28
C PRO A 67 26.27 5.68 4.65
N GLU A 68 25.44 6.07 3.69
CA GLU A 68 24.08 6.53 3.92
C GLU A 68 23.13 5.37 4.29
N ALA A 69 23.28 4.20 3.65
CA ALA A 69 22.52 3.00 3.98
C ALA A 69 22.86 2.47 5.39
N ARG A 70 24.14 2.61 5.81
CA ARG A 70 24.57 2.25 7.16
C ARG A 70 23.93 3.15 8.23
N ARG A 71 23.89 4.47 7.97
CA ARG A 71 23.23 5.43 8.86
C ARG A 71 21.74 5.14 9.01
N TYR A 72 21.06 4.80 7.92
CA TYR A 72 19.64 4.42 7.97
C TYR A 72 19.40 3.20 8.87
N ALA A 73 20.28 2.18 8.79
CA ALA A 73 20.19 1.00 9.66
C ALA A 73 20.48 1.30 11.14
N ASP A 74 21.34 2.29 11.43
CA ASP A 74 21.66 2.72 12.80
C ASP A 74 20.58 3.67 13.37
N GLU A 75 19.94 4.49 12.54
CA GLU A 75 18.92 5.48 12.92
C GLU A 75 17.50 4.89 13.00
N PHE A 76 17.19 3.92 12.13
CA PHE A 76 15.93 3.18 12.10
C PHE A 76 16.20 1.69 12.25
N PRO A 77 16.50 1.22 13.48
CA PRO A 77 16.77 -0.19 13.72
C PRO A 77 15.53 -1.03 13.33
N PRO A 78 15.72 -2.17 12.64
CA PRO A 78 14.66 -2.92 11.97
C PRO A 78 13.58 -3.50 12.90
N ASP A 79 13.79 -3.42 14.21
CA ASP A 79 12.99 -4.02 15.27
C ASP A 79 11.99 -3.05 15.95
N GLU A 80 12.07 -1.73 15.72
CA GLU A 80 11.18 -0.77 16.41
C GLU A 80 9.88 -0.43 15.65
N HIS A 81 9.84 -0.63 14.33
CA HIS A 81 8.59 -0.58 13.59
C HIS A 81 7.94 -1.96 13.58
N GLY A 82 7.14 -2.20 14.63
CA GLY A 82 6.12 -3.24 14.61
C GLY A 82 5.14 -3.00 13.47
N TYR A 83 5.46 -3.50 12.27
CA TYR A 83 4.44 -3.96 11.35
C TYR A 83 3.84 -5.18 12.04
N GLU A 84 2.65 -5.04 12.62
CA GLU A 84 1.82 -6.21 12.87
C GLU A 84 1.59 -6.86 11.50
N GLU A 85 2.38 -7.89 11.18
CA GLU A 85 1.99 -8.88 10.19
C GLU A 85 0.75 -9.59 10.72
N GLU A 86 -0.40 -8.94 10.61
CA GLU A 86 -1.66 -9.66 10.49
C GLU A 86 -1.73 -10.21 9.05
N THR A 87 -0.79 -11.10 8.71
CA THR A 87 -1.03 -12.11 7.68
C THR A 87 -2.17 -12.98 8.18
N GLN A 88 -3.40 -12.55 7.90
CA GLN A 88 -4.53 -13.47 7.89
C GLN A 88 -4.35 -14.36 6.65
N HIS A 89 -3.47 -15.35 6.77
CA HIS A 89 -3.70 -16.64 6.14
C HIS A 89 -5.01 -17.18 6.71
N GLU A 90 -6.12 -16.82 6.08
CA GLU A 90 -7.33 -17.61 6.22
C GLU A 90 -7.15 -18.80 5.28
N GLY A 91 -6.87 -19.94 5.92
CA GLY A 91 -6.50 -21.18 5.26
C GLY A 91 -7.53 -21.70 4.28
N ARG A 92 -7.00 -22.46 3.33
CA ARG A 92 -7.60 -23.71 2.89
C ARG A 92 -6.50 -24.72 2.64
#